data_AF-A0A0F4J4U1-F1
#
_entry.id   AF-A0A0F4J4U1-F1
#
_cell.length_a   1.000
_cell.length_b   1.000
_cell.length_c   1.000
_cell.angle_alpha   90.00
_cell.angle_beta   90.00
_cell.angle_gamma   90.00
#
_symmetry.space_group_name_H-M   'P 1'
#
loop_
_entity.id
_entity.type
_entity.pdbx_description
1 polymer ?
#
loop_
_entity_poly.entity_id
_entity_poly.type
_entity_poly.pdbx_seq_one_letter_code
_entity_poly.pdbx_strand_id
1 'polypeptide(L)' 'MRGRRLPGASQQWSCGSAAGLAKRLHARALADGQPEVAGKLTYVFGSAYCAECGALFRVDHAIVARWGG' A
#
# COMPACT_ATOMS: atom_id res chain seq x y z
N MET A 1 -21.74 14.57 -39.28
CA MET A 1 -21.95 13.43 -38.36
C MET A 1 -21.03 13.61 -37.15
N ARG A 2 -21.56 14.12 -36.03
CA ARG A 2 -20.80 14.44 -34.82
C ARG A 2 -20.84 13.24 -33.88
N GLY A 3 -19.69 12.58 -33.67
CA GLY A 3 -19.55 11.48 -32.72
C GLY A 3 -19.83 11.97 -31.30
N ARG A 4 -20.76 11.29 -30.61
CA ARG A 4 -21.11 11.57 -29.22
C ARG A 4 -19.95 11.21 -28.30
N ARG A 5 -19.50 12.18 -27.50
CA ARG A 5 -18.62 11.99 -26.34
C ARG A 5 -19.42 11.32 -25.22
N LEU A 6 -18.97 10.17 -24.73
CA LEU A 6 -19.54 9.52 -23.54
C LEU A 6 -19.06 10.26 -22.28
N PRO A 7 -19.94 10.61 -21.33
CA PRO A 7 -19.55 11.06 -19.99
C PRO A 7 -19.52 9.82 -19.07
N GLY A 8 -18.33 9.38 -18.67
CA GLY A 8 -18.23 8.14 -17.90
C GLY A 8 -16.81 7.78 -17.48
N ALA A 9 -16.10 8.71 -16.87
CA ALA A 9 -14.95 8.37 -16.05
C ALA A 9 -15.10 9.13 -14.73
N SER A 10 -16.04 8.68 -13.90
CA SER A 10 -15.93 8.86 -12.46
C SER A 10 -14.61 8.20 -12.07
N GLN A 11 -13.56 9.01 -11.98
CA GLN A 11 -12.32 8.58 -11.36
C GLN A 11 -12.59 8.48 -9.86
N GLN A 12 -13.35 7.45 -9.49
CA GLN A 12 -13.50 6.99 -8.12
C GLN A 12 -12.14 6.42 -7.72
N TRP A 13 -11.27 7.31 -7.26
CA TRP A 13 -10.24 6.94 -6.32
C TRP A 13 -10.95 6.43 -5.07
N SER A 14 -11.30 5.15 -5.07
CA SER A 14 -11.45 4.42 -3.84
C SER A 14 -10.14 4.64 -3.11
N CYS A 15 -10.20 5.24 -1.91
CA CYS A 15 -9.07 5.26 -1.01
C CYS A 15 -8.78 3.79 -0.71
N GLY A 16 -7.91 3.22 -1.55
CA GLY A 16 -7.83 1.80 -1.75
C GLY A 16 -7.50 1.15 -0.42
N SER A 17 -8.12 0.01 -0.15
CA SER A 17 -7.63 -0.91 0.87
C SER A 17 -6.11 -0.90 0.87
N ALA A 18 -5.48 -0.82 2.05
CA ALA A 18 -4.02 -0.79 2.18
C ALA A 18 -3.34 -1.93 1.39
N ALA A 19 -4.02 -3.05 1.18
CA ALA A 19 -3.57 -4.14 0.32
C ALA A 19 -3.39 -3.73 -1.17
N GLY A 20 -4.26 -2.87 -1.69
CA GLY A 20 -4.14 -2.30 -3.04
C GLY A 20 -2.99 -1.30 -3.16
N LEU A 21 -2.68 -0.58 -2.07
CA LEU A 21 -1.56 0.35 -2.01
C LEU A 21 -0.21 -0.40 -1.96
N ALA A 22 -0.14 -1.48 -1.17
CA ALA A 22 1.03 -2.36 -1.07
C ALA A 22 1.47 -2.90 -2.44
N LYS A 23 0.53 -3.45 -3.21
CA LYS A 23 0.80 -4.02 -4.54
C LYS A 23 1.33 -2.97 -5.52
N ARG A 24 0.76 -1.76 -5.50
CA ARG A 24 1.18 -0.65 -6.38
C ARG A 24 2.58 -0.17 -6.04
N LEU A 25 2.90 -0.02 -4.75
CA LEU A 25 4.24 0.38 -4.32
C LEU A 25 5.28 -0.70 -4.65
N HIS A 26 4.96 -1.97 -4.42
CA HIS A 26 5.86 -3.08 -4.77
C HIS A 26 6.17 -3.09 -6.27
N ALA A 27 5.13 -3.03 -7.12
CA ALA A 27 5.30 -2.98 -8.57
C ALA A 27 6.11 -1.75 -9.02
N ARG A 28 5.91 -0.60 -8.37
CA ARG A 28 6.64 0.63 -8.66
C ARG A 28 8.12 0.51 -8.29
N ALA A 29 8.42 0.00 -7.10
CA ALA A 29 9.80 -0.21 -6.65
C ALA A 29 10.57 -1.17 -7.59
N LEU A 30 9.91 -2.21 -8.10
CA LEU A 30 10.51 -3.09 -9.12
C LEU A 30 10.78 -2.35 -10.43
N ALA A 31 9.83 -1.55 -10.93
CA ALA A 31 9.98 -0.78 -12.15
C ALA A 31 11.09 0.29 -12.05
N ASP A 32 11.31 0.83 -10.86
CA ASP A 32 12.35 1.81 -10.58
C ASP A 32 13.72 1.15 -10.26
N GLY A 33 13.85 -0.18 -10.42
CA GLY A 33 15.12 -0.90 -10.22
C GLY A 33 15.52 -1.06 -8.75
N GLN A 34 14.56 -1.02 -7.83
CA GLN A 34 14.75 -1.06 -6.38
C GLN A 34 14.18 -2.36 -5.77
N PRO A 35 14.79 -3.53 -6.03
CA PRO A 35 14.27 -4.82 -5.59
C PRO A 35 14.29 -4.98 -4.07
N GLU A 36 15.27 -4.39 -3.38
CA GLU A 36 15.34 -4.42 -1.92
C GLU A 36 14.17 -3.66 -1.28
N VAL A 37 13.82 -2.50 -1.84
CA VAL A 37 12.67 -1.70 -1.39
C VAL A 37 11.38 -2.47 -1.66
N ALA A 38 11.25 -3.10 -2.83
CA ALA A 38 10.10 -3.94 -3.15
C ALA A 38 9.91 -5.08 -2.12
N GLY A 39 10.99 -5.74 -1.70
CA GLY A 39 10.97 -6.77 -0.66
C GLY A 39 10.59 -6.22 0.72
N LYS A 40 11.08 -5.04 1.10
CA LYS A 40 10.71 -4.41 2.39
C LYS A 40 9.24 -4.02 2.42
N LEU A 41 8.66 -3.58 1.30
CA LEU A 41 7.25 -3.21 1.21
C LEU A 41 6.32 -4.40 1.53
N THR A 42 6.69 -5.63 1.19
CA THR A 42 5.90 -6.80 1.58
C THR A 42 5.84 -7.03 3.09
N TYR A 43 6.84 -6.58 3.85
CA TYR A 43 6.83 -6.65 5.31
C TYR A 43 5.99 -5.53 5.94
N VAL A 44 6.09 -4.30 5.43
CA VAL A 44 5.42 -3.12 5.99
C VAL A 44 3.89 -3.26 6.02
N PHE A 45 3.31 -3.88 5.01
CA PHE A 45 1.85 -4.09 4.94
C PHE A 45 1.39 -5.41 5.58
N GLY A 46 2.32 -6.18 6.15
CA GLY A 46 2.07 -7.45 6.82
C GLY A 46 1.79 -7.32 8.31
N SER A 47 1.81 -8.46 8.99
CA SER A 47 1.69 -8.55 10.45
C SER A 47 2.96 -9.13 11.06
N ALA A 48 3.28 -8.69 12.26
CA ALA A 48 4.45 -9.13 13.01
C ALA A 48 4.05 -9.48 14.45
N TYR A 49 4.81 -10.38 15.06
CA TYR A 49 4.69 -10.69 16.48
C TYR A 49 5.64 -9.80 17.28
N CYS A 50 5.16 -9.24 18.39
CA CYS A 50 6.01 -8.57 19.37
C CYS A 50 6.93 -9.60 20.03
N ALA A 51 8.24 -9.36 20.01
CA ALA A 51 9.21 -10.28 20.61
C ALA A 51 9.08 -10.39 22.15
N GLU A 52 8.49 -9.37 22.78
CA GLU A 52 8.43 -9.26 24.24
C GLU A 52 7.14 -9.86 24.82
N CYS A 53 5.99 -9.58 24.20
CA CYS A 53 4.68 -10.02 24.69
C CYS A 53 3.94 -10.99 23.76
N GLY A 54 4.51 -11.31 22.59
CA GLY A 54 3.90 -12.23 21.61
C GLY A 54 2.65 -11.69 20.91
N ALA A 55 2.30 -10.41 21.11
CA ALA A 55 1.12 -9.82 20.47
C ALA A 55 1.31 -9.73 18.95
N LEU A 56 0.31 -10.19 18.18
CA LEU A 56 0.25 -9.99 16.73
C LEU A 56 -0.23 -8.56 16.44
N PHE A 57 0.52 -7.81 15.64
CA PHE A 57 0.16 -6.45 15.25
C PHE A 57 0.38 -6.20 13.76
N ARG A 58 -0.36 -5.23 13.22
CA ARG A 58 -0.17 -4.71 11.86
C ARG A 58 0.99 -3.73 11.85
N VAL A 59 2.00 -3.99 11.02
CA VAL A 59 3.24 -3.19 10.99
C VAL A 59 2.94 -1.74 10.54
N ASP A 60 2.07 -1.57 9.56
CA ASP A 60 1.62 -0.27 9.06
C ASP A 60 0.96 0.58 10.15
N HIS A 61 0.11 -0.02 11.00
CA HIS A 61 -0.52 0.70 12.11
C HIS A 61 0.50 1.13 13.16
N ALA A 62 1.48 0.29 13.48
CA ALA A 62 2.53 0.60 14.45
C ALA A 62 3.46 1.73 13.97
N ILE A 63 3.81 1.74 12.68
CA ILE A 63 4.63 2.82 12.09
C ILE A 63 3.88 4.16 12.14
N VAL A 64 2.60 4.18 11.75
CA VAL A 64 1.78 5.39 11.78
C VAL A 64 1.64 5.91 13.21
N ALA A 65 1.36 5.03 14.19
CA ALA A 65 1.24 5.40 15.59
C ALA A 65 2.54 6.00 16.17
N ARG A 66 3.70 5.50 15.73
CA ARG A 66 5.02 6.01 16.18
C ARG A 66 5.38 7.37 15.58
N TRP A 67 4.98 7.64 14.34
CA TRP A 67 5.34 8.89 13.63
C TRP A 67 4.29 10.01 13.78
N GLY A 68 3.09 9.69 14.25
CA GLY A 68 2.05 10.67 14.55
C GLY A 68 2.06 11.22 15.98
N GLY A 69 3.07 10.87 16.78
CA GLY A 69 3.24 11.32 18.17
C GLY A 69 4.16 12.52 18.31
#